data_AF-A0A7C6W4C6-F1
#
_entry.id   AF-A0A7C6W4C6-F1
#
_cell.length_a   1.000
_cell.length_b   1.000
_cell.length_c   1.000
_cell.angle_alpha   90.00
_cell.angle_beta   90.00
_cell.angle_gamma   90.00
#
_symmetry.space_group_name_H-M   'P 1'
#
loop_
_entity.id
_entity.type
_entity.pdbx_description
1 polymer ?
#
loop_
_entity_poly.entity_id
_entity_poly.type
_entity_poly.pdbx_seq_one_letter_code
_entity_poly.pdbx_strand_id
1 'polypeptide(L)'
;MSQREIFDLAQSRDDKDLLKIAAIYFPNNVIANINASSVALVRGSLDEAWTYLSKVEVNPEAYNNLGIYYWLRGDVESAKDYFEKAMVIDSQNENAVANMMLLEKY
;
A
#
# COMPACT_ATOMS: atom_id res chain seq x y z
N MET A 1 -15.55 8.05 20.20
CA MET A 1 -15.63 6.60 20.00
C MET A 1 -14.67 5.90 20.95
N SER A 2 -15.08 4.79 21.55
CA SER A 2 -14.28 3.98 22.47
C SER A 2 -13.53 2.85 21.73
N GLN A 3 -12.48 2.30 22.36
CA GLN A 3 -11.76 1.12 21.82
C GLN A 3 -12.70 -0.07 21.56
N ARG A 4 -13.78 -0.19 22.32
CA ARG A 4 -14.82 -1.21 22.16
C ARG A 4 -15.64 -1.00 20.88
N GLU A 5 -16.01 0.24 20.59
CA GLU A 5 -16.73 0.57 19.35
C GLU A 5 -15.84 0.35 18.11
N ILE A 6 -14.53 0.58 18.20
CA ILE A 6 -13.58 0.27 17.13
C ILE A 6 -13.50 -1.24 16.91
N PHE A 7 -13.47 -2.03 17.99
CA PHE A 7 -13.44 -3.50 17.93
C PHE A 7 -14.73 -4.10 17.33
N ASP A 8 -15.89 -3.55 17.67
CA ASP A 8 -17.18 -4.02 17.14
C ASP A 8 -17.39 -3.59 15.67
N LEU A 9 -16.87 -2.42 15.28
CA LEU A 9 -16.85 -1.97 13.88
C LEU A 9 -15.87 -2.81 13.03
N ALA A 10 -14.78 -3.28 13.64
CA ALA A 10 -13.79 -4.15 13.03
C ALA A 10 -14.33 -5.55 12.69
N GLN A 11 -15.23 -6.10 13.52
CA GLN A 11 -15.84 -7.42 13.26
C GLN A 11 -17.01 -7.38 12.27
N SER A 12 -17.62 -6.22 12.02
CA SER A 12 -18.88 -6.11 11.27
C SER A 12 -18.73 -5.67 9.82
N ARG A 13 -17.53 -5.26 9.38
CA ARG A 13 -17.27 -4.79 8.01
C ARG A 13 -16.13 -5.58 7.38
N ASP A 14 -16.25 -5.81 6.07
CA ASP A 14 -15.20 -6.30 5.16
C ASP A 14 -13.82 -5.79 5.65
N ASP A 15 -12.85 -6.70 5.88
CA ASP A 15 -11.56 -6.42 6.54
C ASP A 15 -10.84 -5.18 5.95
N LYS A 16 -11.16 -4.84 4.70
CA LYS A 16 -10.73 -3.64 3.97
C LYS A 16 -11.12 -2.31 4.64
N ASP A 17 -12.31 -2.22 5.23
CA ASP A 17 -12.77 -1.01 5.93
C ASP A 17 -12.06 -0.85 7.29
N LEU A 18 -11.77 -1.97 7.96
CA LEU A 18 -10.99 -1.98 9.19
C LEU A 18 -9.58 -1.41 8.98
N LEU A 19 -8.91 -1.76 7.88
CA LEU A 19 -7.59 -1.23 7.56
C LEU A 19 -7.59 0.29 7.35
N LYS A 20 -8.64 0.83 6.72
CA LYS A 20 -8.84 2.28 6.58
C LYS A 20 -9.05 2.95 7.93
N ILE A 21 -9.90 2.35 8.78
CA ILE A 21 -10.15 2.83 10.14
C ILE A 21 -8.83 2.85 10.93
N ALA A 22 -8.04 1.78 10.88
CA ALA A 22 -6.75 1.72 11.56
C ALA A 22 -5.81 2.85 11.10
N ALA A 23 -5.72 3.13 9.80
CA ALA A 23 -4.90 4.23 9.29
C ALA A 23 -5.40 5.62 9.72
N ILE A 24 -6.71 5.79 9.93
CA ILE A 24 -7.29 7.05 10.45
C ILE A 24 -6.94 7.25 11.92
N TYR A 25 -7.06 6.20 12.75
CA TYR A 25 -6.77 6.29 14.19
C TYR A 25 -5.27 6.28 14.51
N PHE A 26 -4.46 5.69 13.63
CA PHE A 26 -3.01 5.59 13.76
C PHE A 26 -2.32 6.20 12.53
N PRO A 27 -2.41 7.53 12.32
CA PRO A 27 -1.96 8.18 11.08
C PRO A 27 -0.46 8.06 10.82
N ASN A 28 0.34 7.83 11.86
CA ASN A 28 1.80 7.64 11.76
C ASN A 28 2.22 6.16 11.80
N ASN A 29 1.26 5.22 11.89
CA ASN A 29 1.59 3.80 11.90
C ASN A 29 1.84 3.34 10.46
N VAL A 30 3.08 2.96 10.19
CA VAL A 30 3.55 2.53 8.87
C VAL A 30 2.73 1.35 8.34
N ILE A 31 2.50 0.32 9.17
CA ILE A 31 1.76 -0.89 8.78
C ILE A 31 0.30 -0.56 8.43
N ALA A 32 -0.36 0.28 9.24
CA ALA A 32 -1.74 0.68 8.99
C ALA A 32 -1.89 1.43 7.66
N ASN A 33 -0.98 2.38 7.38
CA ASN A 33 -0.99 3.12 6.12
C ASN A 33 -0.64 2.23 4.91
N ILE A 34 0.33 1.31 5.04
CA ILE A 34 0.64 0.34 3.98
C ILE A 34 -0.58 -0.52 3.66
N ASN A 35 -1.21 -1.11 4.67
CA ASN A 35 -2.38 -1.96 4.47
C ASN A 35 -3.57 -1.19 3.86
N ALA A 36 -3.85 0.03 4.33
CA ALA A 36 -4.89 0.88 3.77
C ALA A 36 -4.59 1.28 2.31
N SER A 37 -3.32 1.56 1.99
CA SER A 37 -2.89 1.82 0.61
C SER A 37 -3.09 0.60 -0.30
N SER A 38 -2.75 -0.60 0.15
CA SER A 38 -2.96 -1.84 -0.61
C SER A 38 -4.43 -2.04 -0.96
N VAL A 39 -5.33 -1.80 0.01
CA VAL A 39 -6.79 -1.86 -0.22
C VAL A 39 -7.21 -0.83 -1.28
N ALA A 40 -6.69 0.39 -1.20
CA ALA A 40 -7.02 1.45 -2.15
C ALA A 40 -6.51 1.14 -3.57
N LEU A 41 -5.31 0.58 -3.69
CA LEU A 41 -4.71 0.15 -4.96
C LEU A 41 -5.50 -1.00 -5.60
N VAL A 42 -5.91 -2.00 -4.83
CA VAL A 42 -6.79 -3.09 -5.31
C VAL A 42 -8.13 -2.55 -5.82
N ARG A 43 -8.63 -1.45 -5.23
CA ARG A 43 -9.85 -0.76 -5.67
C ARG A 43 -9.61 0.22 -6.83
N GLY A 44 -8.38 0.40 -7.30
CA GLY A 44 -8.01 1.39 -8.31
C GLY A 44 -8.17 2.85 -7.85
N SER A 45 -8.35 3.08 -6.55
CA SER A 45 -8.60 4.42 -5.98
C SER A 45 -7.27 5.11 -5.69
N LEU A 46 -6.66 5.67 -6.73
CA LEU A 46 -5.30 6.22 -6.68
C LEU A 46 -5.15 7.40 -5.71
N ASP A 47 -6.13 8.31 -5.65
CA ASP A 47 -6.08 9.45 -4.71
C ASP A 47 -6.10 8.99 -3.24
N GLU A 48 -6.88 7.93 -2.96
CA GLU A 48 -6.91 7.33 -1.63
C GLU A 48 -5.59 6.59 -1.34
N ALA A 49 -5.05 5.84 -2.30
CA ALA A 49 -3.77 5.17 -2.15
C ALA A 49 -2.64 6.17 -1.80
N TRP A 50 -2.59 7.31 -2.50
CA TRP A 50 -1.62 8.37 -2.25
C TRP A 50 -1.77 8.99 -0.86
N THR A 51 -3.00 9.15 -0.36
CA THR A 51 -3.28 9.68 0.98
C THR A 51 -2.61 8.86 2.09
N TYR A 52 -2.47 7.55 1.90
CA TYR A 52 -1.78 6.68 2.84
C TYR A 52 -0.29 6.54 2.52
N LEU A 53 0.08 6.34 1.25
CA LEU A 53 1.48 6.18 0.82
C LEU A 53 2.34 7.40 1.16
N SER A 54 1.81 8.61 1.02
CA SER A 54 2.53 9.86 1.32
C SER A 54 2.89 10.04 2.80
N LYS A 55 2.35 9.20 3.69
CA LYS A 55 2.63 9.22 5.14
C LYS A 55 3.63 8.16 5.57
N VAL A 56 3.98 7.24 4.67
CA VAL A 56 4.79 6.07 5.02
C VAL A 56 6.26 6.41 4.86
N GLU A 57 7.04 6.17 5.92
CA GLU A 57 8.49 6.17 5.82
C GLU A 57 8.96 5.03 4.89
N VAL A 58 10.03 5.30 4.15
CA VAL A 58 10.60 4.41 3.15
C VAL A 58 10.89 3.01 3.73
N ASN A 59 10.21 1.99 3.19
CA ASN A 59 10.47 0.57 3.42
C ASN A 59 10.11 -0.25 2.17
N PRO A 60 10.48 -1.55 2.11
CA PRO A 60 10.26 -2.39 0.93
C PRO A 60 8.79 -2.45 0.49
N GLU A 61 7.86 -2.63 1.42
CA GLU A 61 6.43 -2.77 1.12
C GLU A 61 5.80 -1.47 0.62
N ALA A 62 6.21 -0.33 1.18
CA ALA A 62 5.79 0.99 0.73
C ALA A 62 6.30 1.27 -0.69
N TYR A 63 7.55 0.92 -0.97
CA TYR A 63 8.10 1.02 -2.32
C TYR A 63 7.40 0.09 -3.31
N ASN A 64 7.09 -1.14 -2.93
CA ASN A 64 6.27 -2.02 -3.76
C ASN A 64 4.89 -1.38 -4.07
N ASN A 65 4.22 -0.83 -3.07
CA ASN A 65 2.92 -0.18 -3.27
C ASN A 65 3.02 1.11 -4.09
N LEU A 66 4.10 1.87 -3.98
CA LEU A 66 4.40 3.00 -4.87
C LEU A 66 4.62 2.54 -6.31
N GLY A 67 5.34 1.43 -6.52
CA GLY A 67 5.50 0.84 -7.85
C GLY A 67 4.15 0.50 -8.50
N ILE A 68 3.26 -0.17 -7.76
CA ILE A 68 1.90 -0.46 -8.22
C ILE A 68 1.12 0.83 -8.49
N TYR A 69 1.21 1.83 -7.60
CA TYR A 69 0.55 3.13 -7.77
C TYR A 69 0.94 3.81 -9.09
N TYR A 70 2.24 3.92 -9.38
CA TYR A 70 2.72 4.54 -10.61
C TYR A 70 2.40 3.69 -11.84
N TRP A 71 2.44 2.37 -11.72
CA TRP A 71 2.05 1.48 -12.82
C TRP A 71 0.58 1.68 -13.21
N LEU A 72 -0.33 1.72 -12.22
CA LEU A 72 -1.76 1.99 -12.46
C LEU A 72 -2.04 3.42 -12.99
N ARG A 73 -1.14 4.37 -12.73
CA ARG A 73 -1.17 5.72 -13.31
C ARG A 73 -0.67 5.76 -14.77
N GLY A 74 -0.13 4.65 -15.28
CA GLY A 74 0.50 4.58 -16.61
C GLY A 74 1.95 5.09 -16.63
N ASP A 75 2.52 5.43 -15.48
CA ASP A 75 3.91 5.86 -15.34
C ASP A 75 4.80 4.63 -15.07
N VAL A 76 5.12 3.94 -16.15
CA VAL A 76 5.89 2.69 -16.13
C VAL A 76 7.33 2.91 -15.67
N GLU A 77 7.92 4.06 -15.97
CA GLU A 77 9.30 4.36 -15.58
C GLU A 77 9.42 4.52 -14.06
N SER A 78 8.55 5.34 -13.45
CA SER A 78 8.50 5.46 -11.99
C SER A 78 8.16 4.13 -11.33
N ALA A 79 7.26 3.33 -11.91
CA ALA A 79 6.92 2.03 -11.36
C ALA A 79 8.14 1.11 -11.23
N LYS A 80 8.98 1.05 -12.27
CA LYS A 80 10.25 0.29 -12.26
C LYS A 80 11.19 0.77 -11.16
N ASP A 81 11.44 2.07 -11.09
CA ASP A 81 12.32 2.66 -10.07
C ASP A 81 11.88 2.29 -8.64
N TYR A 82 10.57 2.32 -8.36
CA TYR A 82 10.07 1.94 -7.04
C TYR A 82 10.14 0.43 -6.76
N PHE A 83 9.87 -0.44 -7.75
CA PHE A 83 10.09 -1.88 -7.56
C PHE A 83 11.57 -2.21 -7.32
N GLU A 84 12.47 -1.58 -8.06
CA GLU A 84 13.91 -1.73 -7.86
C GLU A 84 14.34 -1.26 -6.46
N LYS A 85 13.84 -0.11 -6.00
CA LYS A 85 14.09 0.38 -4.63
C LYS A 85 13.61 -0.59 -3.55
N ALA A 86 12.45 -1.24 -3.74
CA ALA A 86 11.99 -2.28 -2.83
C ALA A 86 12.98 -3.46 -2.79
N MET A 87 13.44 -3.91 -3.95
CA MET A 87 14.41 -5.01 -4.10
C MET A 87 15.82 -4.67 -3.60
N VAL A 88 16.20 -3.39 -3.57
CA VAL A 88 17.49 -2.95 -2.99
C VAL A 88 17.48 -3.11 -1.46
N ILE A 89 16.35 -2.82 -0.80
CA ILE A 89 16.24 -2.95 0.66
C ILE A 89 16.01 -4.40 1.06
N ASP A 90 15.09 -5.08 0.36
CA ASP A 90 14.81 -6.50 0.55
C ASP A 90 14.84 -7.19 -0.81
N SER A 91 15.99 -7.80 -1.12
CA SER A 91 16.21 -8.53 -2.36
C SER A 91 15.31 -9.75 -2.54
N GLN A 92 14.63 -10.19 -1.47
CA GLN A 92 13.67 -11.29 -1.49
C GLN A 92 12.22 -10.82 -1.32
N ASN A 93 11.95 -9.53 -1.52
CA ASN A 93 10.57 -9.04 -1.52
C ASN A 93 9.81 -9.65 -2.71
N GLU A 94 9.15 -10.78 -2.46
CA GLU A 94 8.49 -11.60 -3.49
C GLU A 94 7.45 -10.79 -4.28
N ASN A 95 6.77 -9.86 -3.61
CA ASN A 95 5.78 -8.99 -4.23
C ASN A 95 6.42 -8.03 -5.24
N ALA A 96 7.49 -7.34 -4.84
CA ALA A 96 8.19 -6.41 -5.72
C ALA A 96 8.79 -7.12 -6.93
N VAL A 97 9.42 -8.29 -6.70
CA VAL A 97 9.98 -9.12 -7.77
C VAL A 97 8.89 -9.59 -8.74
N ALA A 98 7.77 -10.10 -8.23
CA ALA A 98 6.66 -10.55 -9.06
C ALA A 98 6.05 -9.39 -9.86
N ASN A 99 5.87 -8.23 -9.24
CA ASN A 99 5.30 -7.06 -9.90
C ASN A 99 6.23 -6.50 -10.99
N MET A 100 7.54 -6.45 -10.74
CA MET A 100 8.53 -6.08 -11.76
C MET A 100 8.49 -7.04 -12.95
N MET A 101 8.47 -8.36 -12.69
CA MET A 101 8.35 -9.37 -13.75
C MET A 101 7.06 -9.26 -14.55
N LEU A 102 5.94 -8.90 -13.90
CA LEU A 102 4.68 -8.68 -14.60
C LEU A 102 4.75 -7.41 -15.45
N LEU A 103 5.31 -6.33 -14.92
CA LEU A 103 5.45 -5.05 -15.63
C LEU A 103 6.32 -5.18 -16.88
N GLU A 104 7.41 -5.95 -16.84
CA GLU A 104 8.30 -6.17 -17.99
C GLU A 104 7.70 -7.03 -19.11
N LYS A 105 6.57 -7.71 -18.87
CA LYS A 105 5.88 -8.52 -19.88
C LYS A 105 4.96 -7.70 -20.79
N TYR A 106 4.70 -6.44 -20.45
CA TYR A 106 3.86 -5.51 -21.21
C TYR A 106 4.70 -4.42 -21.86
#